data_AF-A0A5D2F540-F1
#
_entry.id   AF-A0A5D2F540-F1
#
_cell.length_a   1.000
_cell.length_b   1.000
_cell.length_c   1.000
_cell.angle_alpha   90.00
_cell.angle_beta   90.00
_cell.angle_gamma   90.00
#
_symmetry.space_group_name_H-M   'P 1'
#
loop_
_entity.id
_entity.type
_entity.pdbx_description
1 polymer ?
#
loop_
_entity_poly.entity_id
_entity_poly.type
_entity_poly.pdbx_seq_one_letter_code
_entity_poly.pdbx_strand_id
1 'polypeptide(L)'
;IPTYAFSIFLAPKGIIKDLQSKMGQIWWTNNDKARGWAMMMWKKLCYPKGMGGMDFRDLHLFNLAVLGRQVWRLMTQQDTLCFKVLSAKYFPDGDVFRYKQSDKPSFTWKSIAKAVDALKEGFIWHVGDGNNIDLRRDHWGLKAL
;
A
#
# COMPACT_ATOMS: atom_id res chain seq x y z
N ILE A 1 -3.37 5.14 -14.47
CA ILE A 1 -2.92 5.24 -13.05
C ILE A 1 -1.42 4.96 -13.02
N PRO A 2 -0.59 5.77 -12.33
CA PRO A 2 0.86 5.63 -12.33
C PRO A 2 1.32 4.44 -11.47
N THR A 3 1.14 3.23 -12.00
CA THR A 3 1.39 1.95 -11.31
C THR A 3 2.85 1.75 -10.93
N TYR A 4 3.79 2.18 -11.78
CA TYR A 4 5.22 2.04 -11.52
C TYR A 4 5.70 2.93 -10.36
N ALA A 5 5.27 4.20 -10.32
CA ALA A 5 5.61 5.08 -9.20
C ALA A 5 4.98 4.58 -7.89
N PHE A 6 3.74 4.12 -7.95
CA PHE A 6 3.01 3.60 -6.78
C PHE A 6 3.51 2.24 -6.28
N SER A 7 4.26 1.49 -7.08
CA SER A 7 4.86 0.24 -6.60
C SER A 7 6.11 0.46 -5.75
N ILE A 8 6.75 1.63 -5.86
CA ILE A 8 8.01 1.94 -5.18
C ILE A 8 7.81 2.99 -4.08
N PHE A 9 6.85 3.89 -4.28
CA PHE A 9 6.66 5.06 -3.42
C PHE A 9 5.22 5.18 -2.93
N LEU A 10 5.08 5.61 -1.67
CA LEU A 10 3.81 6.01 -1.10
C LEU A 10 3.59 7.50 -1.44
N ALA A 11 2.63 7.76 -2.33
CA ALA A 11 2.29 9.09 -2.77
C ALA A 11 1.74 9.93 -1.60
N PRO A 12 2.21 11.18 -1.43
CA PRO A 12 1.65 12.10 -0.45
C PRO A 12 0.15 12.35 -0.72
N LYS A 13 -0.63 12.52 0.34
CA LYS A 13 -2.08 12.77 0.24
C LYS A 13 -2.43 13.98 -0.65
N GLY A 14 -1.57 15.01 -0.67
CA GLY A 14 -1.72 16.17 -1.57
C GLY A 14 -1.66 15.78 -3.04
N ILE A 15 -0.63 15.03 -3.45
CA ILE A 15 -0.47 14.55 -4.82
C ILE A 15 -1.63 13.63 -5.22
N ILE A 16 -2.09 12.79 -4.31
CA ILE A 16 -3.26 11.94 -4.54
C ILE A 16 -4.50 12.80 -4.78
N LYS A 17 -4.74 13.82 -3.96
CA LYS A 17 -5.87 14.74 -4.12
C LYS A 17 -5.80 15.50 -5.45
N ASP A 18 -4.61 15.92 -5.87
CA ASP A 18 -4.41 16.61 -7.14
C ASP A 18 -4.66 15.68 -8.33
N LEU A 19 -4.20 14.42 -8.26
CA LEU A 19 -4.51 13.41 -9.26
C LEU A 19 -6.01 13.12 -9.33
N GLN A 20 -6.67 12.94 -8.20
CA GLN A 20 -8.12 12.74 -8.13
C GLN A 20 -8.88 13.94 -8.70
N SER A 21 -8.42 15.16 -8.45
CA SER A 21 -8.99 16.38 -9.02
C SER A 21 -8.87 16.41 -10.54
N LYS A 22 -7.68 16.13 -11.09
CA LYS A 22 -7.44 16.07 -12.54
C LYS A 22 -8.25 14.95 -13.21
N MET A 23 -8.30 13.78 -12.58
CA MET A 23 -9.13 12.67 -13.08
C MET A 23 -10.61 13.03 -13.04
N GLY A 24 -11.07 13.71 -12.00
CA GLY A 24 -12.44 14.21 -11.88
C GLY A 24 -12.78 15.26 -12.93
N GLN A 25 -11.86 16.20 -13.20
CA GLN A 25 -11.99 17.14 -14.31
C GLN A 25 -12.15 16.36 -15.62
N ILE A 26 -11.17 15.54 -16.01
CA ILE A 26 -11.24 14.73 -17.24
C ILE A 26 -12.55 13.94 -17.36
N TRP A 27 -13.04 13.37 -16.24
CA TRP A 27 -14.28 12.60 -16.24
C TRP A 27 -15.53 13.47 -16.46
N TRP A 28 -15.60 14.64 -15.84
CA TRP A 28 -16.76 15.54 -15.90
C TRP A 28 -16.66 16.60 -17.01
N THR A 29 -15.51 16.73 -17.65
CA THR A 29 -15.25 17.67 -18.74
C THR A 29 -14.84 16.92 -19.99
N ASN A 30 -15.65 17.07 -21.04
CA ASN A 30 -15.33 16.53 -22.36
C ASN A 30 -14.39 17.47 -23.17
N ASN A 31 -14.04 18.65 -22.62
CA ASN A 31 -13.23 19.67 -23.29
C ASN A 31 -12.44 20.52 -22.30
N ASP A 32 -11.18 20.81 -22.63
CA ASP A 32 -10.16 21.49 -21.80
C ASP A 32 -10.53 22.92 -21.36
N LYS A 33 -11.58 23.51 -21.96
CA LYS A 33 -12.03 24.90 -21.73
C LYS A 33 -13.38 25.02 -21.00
N ALA A 34 -14.11 23.92 -20.82
CA ALA A 34 -15.40 23.96 -20.13
C ALA A 34 -15.20 23.54 -18.67
N ARG A 35 -15.55 24.42 -17.72
CA ARG A 35 -15.56 24.07 -16.29
C ARG A 35 -16.73 23.14 -16.03
N GLY A 36 -16.51 21.84 -16.22
CA GLY A 36 -17.50 20.80 -15.97
C GLY A 36 -17.91 20.83 -14.51
N TRP A 37 -19.21 20.78 -14.27
CA TRP A 37 -19.72 20.71 -12.92
C TRP A 37 -19.45 19.31 -12.38
N ALA A 38 -18.53 19.19 -11.42
CA ALA A 38 -18.34 17.93 -10.71
C ALA A 38 -19.62 17.61 -9.92
N MET A 39 -20.49 16.79 -10.48
CA MET A 39 -21.78 16.43 -9.88
C MET A 39 -21.62 15.58 -8.61
N MET A 40 -20.47 14.92 -8.46
CA MET A 40 -20.16 14.08 -7.29
C MET A 40 -18.72 14.25 -6.83
N MET A 41 -18.54 14.19 -5.50
CA MET A 41 -17.22 14.15 -4.87
C MET A 41 -16.49 12.85 -5.27
N TRP A 42 -15.19 12.93 -5.56
CA TRP A 42 -14.39 11.76 -5.95
C TRP A 42 -14.53 10.57 -4.98
N LYS A 43 -14.60 10.84 -3.67
CA LYS A 43 -14.85 9.81 -2.66
C LYS A 43 -16.15 9.04 -2.87
N LYS A 44 -17.22 9.71 -3.33
CA LYS A 44 -18.50 9.05 -3.64
C LYS A 44 -18.41 8.20 -4.91
N LEU A 45 -17.61 8.62 -5.89
CA LEU A 45 -17.35 7.82 -7.09
C LEU A 45 -16.62 6.52 -6.77
N CYS A 46 -15.84 6.49 -5.69
CA CYS A 46 -15.15 5.28 -5.25
C CYS A 46 -16.03 4.24 -4.56
N TYR A 47 -17.30 4.54 -4.28
CA TYR A 47 -18.19 3.53 -3.72
C TYR A 47 -18.62 2.50 -4.77
N PRO A 48 -18.96 1.27 -4.36
CA PRO A 48 -19.56 0.29 -5.24
C PRO A 48 -20.85 0.82 -5.89
N LYS A 49 -21.18 0.34 -7.09
CA LYS A 49 -22.40 0.75 -7.81
C LYS A 49 -23.67 0.57 -6.97
N GLY A 50 -23.74 -0.49 -6.15
CA GLY A 50 -24.87 -0.75 -5.24
C GLY A 50 -25.04 0.29 -4.12
N MET A 51 -24.04 1.12 -3.85
CA MET A 51 -24.08 2.21 -2.87
C MET A 51 -24.14 3.59 -3.54
N GLY A 52 -24.48 3.66 -4.83
CA GLY A 52 -24.58 4.92 -5.58
C GLY A 52 -23.24 5.52 -6.02
N GLY A 53 -22.16 4.72 -6.01
CA GLY A 53 -20.87 5.11 -6.59
C GLY A 53 -20.65 4.58 -8.01
N MET A 54 -19.46 4.82 -8.56
CA MET A 54 -19.06 4.39 -9.91
C MET A 54 -17.93 3.35 -9.89
N ASP A 55 -17.65 2.75 -8.73
CA ASP A 55 -16.62 1.73 -8.54
C ASP A 55 -15.20 2.20 -8.91
N PHE A 56 -14.94 3.50 -8.77
CA PHE A 56 -13.61 4.05 -8.98
C PHE A 56 -12.65 3.61 -7.87
N ARG A 57 -11.40 3.31 -8.20
CA ARG A 57 -10.42 2.94 -7.19
C ARG A 57 -9.97 4.16 -6.38
N ASP A 58 -9.99 4.04 -5.05
CA ASP A 58 -9.28 4.97 -4.18
C ASP A 58 -7.77 4.83 -4.45
N LEU A 59 -7.15 5.89 -4.96
CA LEU A 59 -5.74 5.90 -5.33
C LEU A 59 -4.81 5.67 -4.14
N HIS A 60 -5.20 6.09 -2.92
CA HIS A 60 -4.41 5.88 -1.73
C HIS A 60 -4.41 4.41 -1.33
N LEU A 61 -5.60 3.80 -1.27
CA LEU A 61 -5.73 2.37 -1.00
C LEU A 61 -5.07 1.53 -2.09
N PHE A 62 -5.23 1.93 -3.35
CA PHE A 62 -4.55 1.27 -4.47
C PHE A 62 -3.03 1.36 -4.33
N ASN A 63 -2.48 2.53 -4.05
CA ASN A 63 -1.03 2.69 -3.84
C ASN A 63 -0.52 1.84 -2.67
N LEU A 64 -1.25 1.81 -1.56
CA LEU A 64 -0.93 0.96 -0.41
C LEU A 64 -0.98 -0.53 -0.78
N ALA A 65 -1.96 -0.97 -1.55
CA ALA A 65 -2.08 -2.35 -2.02
C ALA A 65 -0.92 -2.75 -2.96
N VAL A 66 -0.51 -1.87 -3.88
CA VAL A 66 0.63 -2.16 -4.76
C VAL A 66 1.95 -2.22 -3.97
N LEU A 67 2.12 -1.37 -2.95
CA LEU A 67 3.25 -1.48 -2.02
C LEU A 67 3.18 -2.76 -1.20
N GLY A 68 1.99 -3.15 -0.74
CA GLY A 68 1.77 -4.41 -0.02
C GLY A 68 2.16 -5.62 -0.87
N ARG A 69 1.93 -5.59 -2.18
CA ARG A 69 2.45 -6.61 -3.10
C ARG A 69 3.98 -6.65 -3.12
N GLN A 70 4.68 -5.52 -2.98
CA GLN A 70 6.15 -5.55 -2.84
C GLN A 70 6.58 -6.13 -1.51
N VAL A 71 5.89 -5.81 -0.41
CA VAL A 71 6.14 -6.45 0.90
C VAL A 71 6.01 -7.96 0.79
N TRP A 72 4.94 -8.44 0.17
CA TRP A 72 4.74 -9.87 -0.09
C TRP A 72 5.89 -10.50 -0.90
N ARG A 73 6.40 -9.79 -1.91
CA ARG A 73 7.57 -10.26 -2.68
C ARG A 73 8.84 -10.30 -1.86
N LEU A 74 9.05 -9.36 -0.94
CA LEU A 74 10.20 -9.41 -0.02
C LEU A 74 10.10 -10.61 0.93
N MET A 75 8.91 -11.02 1.33
CA MET A 75 8.73 -12.21 2.18
C MET A 75 8.95 -13.52 1.41
N THR A 76 8.48 -13.59 0.16
CA THR A 76 8.45 -14.84 -0.63
C THR A 76 9.65 -15.04 -1.55
N GLN A 77 10.33 -13.96 -1.98
CA GLN A 77 11.39 -13.99 -3.00
C GLN A 77 12.73 -13.48 -2.45
N GLN A 78 13.38 -14.31 -1.65
CA GLN A 78 14.62 -13.96 -0.94
C GLN A 78 15.87 -13.94 -1.86
N ASP A 79 15.82 -14.60 -3.01
CA ASP A 79 16.95 -14.64 -3.96
C ASP A 79 17.14 -13.34 -4.75
N THR A 80 16.18 -12.43 -4.68
CA THR A 80 16.22 -11.17 -5.43
C THR A 80 17.29 -10.21 -4.89
N LEU A 81 17.94 -9.46 -5.79
CA LEU A 81 18.87 -8.40 -5.39
C LEU A 81 18.20 -7.38 -4.46
N CYS A 82 16.93 -7.06 -4.72
CA CYS A 82 16.13 -6.16 -3.89
C CYS A 82 16.04 -6.68 -2.45
N PHE A 83 15.73 -7.96 -2.26
CA PHE A 83 15.74 -8.58 -0.93
C PHE A 83 17.11 -8.51 -0.29
N LYS A 84 18.18 -8.93 -0.97
CA LYS A 84 19.55 -8.97 -0.41
C LYS A 84 20.02 -7.59 0.04
N VAL A 85 19.73 -6.54 -0.73
CA VAL A 85 20.12 -5.16 -0.38
C VAL A 85 19.26 -4.60 0.77
N LEU A 86 17.95 -4.83 0.75
CA LEU A 86 17.05 -4.30 1.77
C LEU A 86 17.17 -5.05 3.11
N SER A 87 17.29 -6.38 3.09
CA SER A 87 17.48 -7.21 4.28
C SER A 87 18.77 -6.83 5.00
N ALA A 88 19.90 -6.80 4.29
CA ALA A 88 21.20 -6.43 4.87
C ALA A 88 21.19 -5.06 5.57
N LYS A 89 20.39 -4.11 5.08
CA LYS A 89 20.31 -2.77 5.64
C LYS A 89 19.24 -2.59 6.72
N TYR A 90 18.06 -3.19 6.54
CA TYR A 90 16.87 -2.86 7.33
C TYR A 90 16.31 -4.04 8.13
N PHE A 91 16.48 -5.28 7.69
CA PHE A 91 15.96 -6.46 8.40
C PHE A 91 16.95 -7.64 8.24
N PRO A 92 18.10 -7.59 8.93
CA PRO A 92 19.15 -8.59 8.74
C PRO A 92 18.73 -10.00 9.17
N ASP A 93 17.75 -10.10 10.06
CA ASP A 93 17.17 -11.37 10.54
C ASP A 93 16.24 -12.02 9.50
N GLY A 94 16.03 -11.39 8.33
CA GLY A 94 15.19 -11.89 7.24
C GLY A 94 13.69 -11.61 7.42
N ASP A 95 13.24 -11.18 8.60
CA ASP A 95 11.85 -10.80 8.85
C ASP A 95 11.58 -9.32 8.53
N VAL A 96 10.84 -9.09 7.45
CA VAL A 96 10.42 -7.77 6.96
C VAL A 96 9.55 -7.02 7.99
N PHE A 97 8.77 -7.72 8.82
CA PHE A 97 7.92 -7.10 9.83
C PHE A 97 8.72 -6.60 11.04
N ARG A 98 9.88 -7.22 11.30
CA ARG A 98 10.82 -6.90 12.39
C ARG A 98 12.01 -6.10 11.89
N TYR A 99 11.75 -5.07 11.09
CA TYR A 99 12.82 -4.21 10.59
C TYR A 99 13.41 -3.30 11.68
N LYS A 100 14.71 -3.02 11.57
CA LYS A 100 15.47 -2.08 12.40
C LYS A 100 15.16 -0.64 12.00
N GLN A 101 15.04 0.23 13.00
CA GLN A 101 14.93 1.67 12.79
C GLN A 101 16.28 2.23 12.28
N SER A 102 16.24 2.96 11.17
CA SER A 102 17.40 3.59 10.54
C SER A 102 17.27 5.10 10.61
N ASP A 103 18.35 5.81 10.98
CA ASP A 103 18.35 7.27 11.12
C ASP A 103 18.07 7.99 9.79
N LYS A 104 18.52 7.42 8.68
CA LYS A 104 18.36 7.98 7.33
C LYS A 104 17.86 6.90 6.35
N PRO A 105 16.60 6.45 6.50
CA PRO A 105 16.04 5.46 5.59
C PRO A 105 15.74 6.12 4.24
N SER A 106 15.96 5.35 3.16
CA SER A 106 15.58 5.79 1.81
C SER A 106 14.07 6.04 1.73
N PHE A 107 13.65 6.94 0.84
CA PHE A 107 12.23 7.24 0.67
C PHE A 107 11.42 6.01 0.24
N THR A 108 12.01 5.16 -0.60
CA THR A 108 11.48 3.84 -0.96
C THR A 108 11.26 2.97 0.29
N TRP A 109 12.26 2.85 1.17
CA TRP A 109 12.10 2.06 2.39
C TRP A 109 11.04 2.63 3.32
N LYS A 110 10.99 3.95 3.51
CA LYS A 110 9.91 4.60 4.29
C LYS A 110 8.52 4.28 3.74
N SER A 111 8.39 4.17 2.42
CA SER A 111 7.14 3.81 1.75
C SER A 111 6.77 2.35 1.98
N ILE A 112 7.75 1.45 1.84
CA ILE A 112 7.58 0.02 2.11
C ILE A 112 7.26 -0.21 3.59
N ALA A 113 8.00 0.40 4.52
CA ALA A 113 7.78 0.29 5.96
C ALA A 113 6.37 0.72 6.37
N LYS A 114 5.84 1.81 5.80
CA LYS A 114 4.44 2.20 6.02
C LYS A 114 3.44 1.15 5.51
N ALA A 115 3.73 0.51 4.39
CA ALA A 115 2.92 -0.58 3.90
C ALA A 115 3.03 -1.81 4.81
N VAL A 116 4.23 -2.14 5.30
CA VAL A 116 4.46 -3.19 6.29
C VAL A 116 3.62 -2.92 7.54
N ASP A 117 3.65 -1.70 8.07
CA ASP A 117 2.89 -1.33 9.27
C ASP A 117 1.38 -1.41 9.05
N ALA A 118 0.88 -0.94 7.90
CA ALA A 118 -0.53 -1.07 7.55
C ALA A 118 -0.96 -2.54 7.34
N LEU A 119 -0.02 -3.39 6.95
CA LEU A 119 -0.24 -4.81 6.73
C LEU A 119 -0.13 -5.63 8.02
N LYS A 120 0.63 -5.19 9.05
CA LYS A 120 0.74 -5.89 10.35
C LYS A 120 -0.62 -6.15 11.00
N GLU A 121 -1.60 -5.28 10.79
CA GLU A 121 -2.96 -5.47 11.30
C GLU A 121 -3.79 -6.48 10.48
N GLY A 122 -3.48 -6.64 9.19
CA GLY A 122 -4.23 -7.49 8.26
C GLY A 122 -3.60 -8.86 8.00
N PHE A 123 -2.32 -9.06 8.30
CA PHE A 123 -1.64 -10.34 8.19
C PHE A 123 -1.75 -11.12 9.50
N ILE A 124 -2.41 -12.27 9.44
CA ILE A 124 -2.44 -13.26 10.52
C ILE A 124 -1.29 -14.23 10.26
N TRP A 125 -0.46 -14.49 11.26
CA TRP A 125 0.54 -15.55 11.18
C TRP A 125 -0.17 -16.91 11.09
N HIS A 126 -0.03 -17.60 9.97
CA HIS A 126 -0.39 -19.01 9.88
C HIS A 126 0.71 -19.82 10.56
N VAL A 127 0.37 -20.48 11.67
CA VAL A 127 1.29 -21.31 12.45
C VAL A 127 1.85 -22.43 11.57
N GLY A 128 3.15 -22.38 11.32
CA GLY A 128 3.94 -23.49 10.77
C GLY A 128 4.68 -24.24 11.89
N ASP A 129 5.96 -24.54 11.68
CA ASP A 129 6.77 -25.45 12.51
C ASP A 129 7.24 -24.89 13.88
N GLY A 130 6.56 -23.87 14.43
CA GLY A 130 6.80 -23.33 15.79
C GLY A 130 8.13 -22.59 16.04
N ASN A 131 9.14 -22.74 15.18
CA ASN A 131 10.51 -22.24 15.43
C ASN A 131 10.70 -20.72 15.22
N ASN A 132 9.75 -20.02 14.58
CA ASN A 132 9.91 -18.60 14.22
C ASN A 132 8.74 -17.72 14.72
N ILE A 133 7.95 -18.23 15.68
CA ILE A 133 6.75 -17.56 16.20
C ILE A 133 7.04 -17.05 17.62
N ASP A 134 6.85 -15.76 17.83
CA ASP A 134 7.01 -15.14 19.14
C ASP A 134 5.64 -14.94 19.78
N LEU A 135 5.25 -15.93 20.60
CA LEU A 135 3.93 -16.08 21.23
C LEU A 135 3.42 -14.83 21.97
N ARG A 136 4.30 -13.90 22.35
CA ARG A 136 3.94 -12.69 23.11
C ARG A 136 3.70 -11.45 22.25
N ARG A 137 4.19 -11.42 21.02
CA ARG A 137 4.22 -10.21 20.18
C ARG A 137 3.51 -10.37 18.85
N ASP A 138 3.35 -11.59 18.36
CA ASP A 138 2.67 -11.87 17.11
C ASP A 138 1.16 -12.02 17.35
N HIS A 139 0.33 -11.45 16.48
CA HIS A 139 -1.12 -11.69 16.49
C HIS A 139 -1.39 -13.11 15.97
N TRP A 140 -1.34 -14.10 16.88
CA TRP A 140 -1.81 -15.46 16.63
C TRP A 140 -3.32 -15.50 16.96
N GLY A 141 -4.15 -15.45 15.93
CA GLY A 141 -5.60 -15.33 16.10
C GLY A 141 -6.37 -16.19 15.12
N LEU A 142 -6.80 -17.37 15.58
CA LEU A 142 -7.99 -18.04 15.09
C LEU A 142 -9.19 -17.10 15.33
N LYS A 143 -9.71 -16.49 14.27
CA LYS A 143 -11.15 -16.19 14.19
C LYS A 143 -11.68 -16.75 12.88
N ALA A 144 -11.97 -18.05 12.92
CA ALA A 144 -13.13 -18.55 12.21
C ALA A 144 -14.36 -18.00 12.95
N LEU A 145 -15.08 -17.10 12.29
CA LEU A 145 -16.51 -16.83 12.45
C LEU A 145 -16.98 -16.08 11.21
#